data_AF-A0A2G5HML6-F1
#
_entry.id   AF-A0A2G5HML6-F1
#
_cell.length_a   1.000
_cell.length_b   1.000
_cell.length_c   1.000
_cell.angle_alpha   90.00
_cell.angle_beta   90.00
_cell.angle_gamma   90.00
#
_symmetry.space_group_name_H-M   'P 1'
#
loop_
_entity.id
_entity.type
_entity.pdbx_description
1 polymer ?
#
loop_
_entity_poly.entity_id
_entity_poly.type
_entity_poly.pdbx_seq_one_letter_code
_entity_poly.pdbx_strand_id
1 'polypeptide(L)'
;MTSFLGLKRAQLEAVSAGTDIFNFKQSASAGGALPEMSFPDTIDSATLRAILQVDSYDDALSILGLYYQTKVTEKDINIAFRKLALVLHPDKCIDASHVELYNRLFQKLERAKDSLLNDNEDLEPQPLLIQEGPESRRIRVLDAKEKLKAARAQAVQNKALNPKLQCKAARTKLEREVEVAAVQAAVLRKRGQETQANKVLSDAKEKLAAFNARYEKGNDMFDDPSLAESRWEKNLLRGKTSATTGVSLELKKQKEQQHMAQDLKKMAMLGMSPEEAAKRENHRMLKEDKEGWTRKVYDANGQSWYMRAADKEADMRQKDMEVRWVEADDGWKKMLYWKDQ
;
A
#
# COMPACT_ATOMS: atom_id res chain seq x y z
N MET A 1 -54.54 71.46 -9.85
CA MET A 1 -53.40 71.65 -10.76
C MET A 1 -53.17 70.34 -11.49
N THR A 2 -53.50 70.37 -12.79
CA THR A 2 -53.00 69.53 -13.90
C THR A 2 -52.70 68.05 -13.60
N SER A 3 -53.60 67.10 -13.87
CA SER A 3 -53.87 66.47 -15.19
C SER A 3 -52.62 65.89 -15.87
N PHE A 4 -52.54 64.56 -16.02
CA PHE A 4 -52.39 63.93 -17.34
C PHE A 4 -52.78 62.44 -17.28
N LEU A 5 -53.93 62.16 -17.90
CA LEU A 5 -54.37 60.85 -18.36
C LEU A 5 -53.49 60.39 -19.52
N GLY A 6 -53.25 59.08 -19.63
CA GLY A 6 -52.52 58.49 -20.74
C GLY A 6 -52.79 57.00 -20.91
N LEU A 7 -54.07 56.65 -21.09
CA LEU A 7 -54.48 55.36 -21.65
C LEU A 7 -53.76 55.10 -22.98
N LYS A 8 -53.20 53.90 -23.16
CA LYS A 8 -53.35 53.16 -24.43
C LYS A 8 -53.39 51.66 -24.16
N ARG A 9 -54.47 51.05 -24.64
CA ARG A 9 -54.89 49.67 -24.50
C ARG A 9 -54.80 49.03 -25.89
N ALA A 10 -54.25 47.81 -25.93
CA ALA A 10 -54.56 46.67 -26.80
C ALA A 10 -54.41 46.75 -28.34
N GLN A 11 -53.61 45.81 -28.86
CA GLN A 11 -53.93 44.75 -29.86
C GLN A 11 -52.80 43.70 -29.70
N LEU A 12 -52.96 42.44 -29.26
CA LEU A 12 -53.74 41.26 -29.68
C LEU A 12 -53.46 40.76 -31.11
N GLU A 13 -52.64 39.69 -31.19
CA GLU A 13 -52.69 38.47 -32.04
C GLU A 13 -51.40 37.68 -31.74
N ALA A 14 -51.39 36.56 -31.00
CA ALA A 14 -51.87 35.20 -31.27
C ALA A 14 -51.07 34.45 -32.37
N VAL A 15 -50.80 33.16 -32.11
CA VAL A 15 -50.09 32.13 -32.94
C VAL A 15 -48.57 32.11 -32.66
N SER A 16 -47.88 31.04 -32.27
CA SER A 16 -48.09 29.59 -32.34
C SER A 16 -47.31 28.90 -31.22
N ALA A 17 -47.82 27.75 -30.78
CA ALA A 17 -47.12 26.75 -29.99
C ALA A 17 -45.74 26.39 -30.55
N GLY A 18 -44.81 26.11 -29.64
CA GLY A 18 -43.45 25.65 -29.92
C GLY A 18 -42.77 25.14 -28.65
N THR A 19 -43.44 24.23 -27.94
CA THR A 19 -42.81 23.37 -26.94
C THR A 19 -41.86 22.42 -27.67
N ASP A 20 -40.65 22.89 -27.95
CA ASP A 20 -39.56 22.02 -28.38
C ASP A 20 -38.95 21.37 -27.13
N ILE A 21 -39.62 20.27 -26.74
CA ILE A 21 -39.01 19.16 -26.04
C ILE A 21 -37.85 18.70 -26.91
N PHE A 22 -36.63 19.16 -26.62
CA PHE A 22 -35.43 18.55 -27.17
C PHE A 22 -35.30 17.14 -26.57
N ASN A 23 -35.98 16.21 -27.23
CA ASN A 23 -35.73 14.78 -27.20
C ASN A 23 -34.27 14.58 -27.58
N PHE A 24 -33.39 14.50 -26.58
CA PHE A 24 -32.03 14.04 -26.78
C PHE A 24 -32.10 12.54 -27.06
N LYS A 25 -32.31 12.19 -28.32
CA LYS A 25 -32.07 10.84 -28.84
C LYS A 25 -30.64 10.46 -28.43
N GLN A 26 -30.52 9.44 -27.59
CA GLN A 26 -29.31 8.65 -27.47
C GLN A 26 -28.98 8.08 -28.85
N SER A 27 -28.19 8.80 -29.62
CA SER A 27 -27.39 8.22 -30.68
C SER A 27 -26.27 7.45 -30.00
N ALA A 28 -26.47 6.14 -29.86
CA ALA A 28 -25.38 5.20 -29.69
C ALA A 28 -24.43 5.35 -30.90
N SER A 29 -23.39 6.18 -30.73
CA SER A 29 -22.32 6.33 -31.70
C SER A 29 -21.31 5.22 -31.44
N ALA A 30 -21.28 4.26 -32.36
CA ALA A 30 -20.31 3.20 -32.39
C ALA A 30 -18.90 3.77 -32.62
N GLY A 31 -17.95 3.41 -31.75
CA GLY A 31 -16.54 3.31 -32.10
C GLY A 31 -15.81 4.59 -32.55
N GLY A 32 -16.18 5.76 -32.03
CA GLY A 32 -15.38 6.98 -32.22
C GLY A 32 -14.10 6.92 -31.39
N ALA A 33 -12.97 6.65 -32.05
CA ALA A 33 -11.66 6.84 -31.45
C ALA A 33 -11.55 8.26 -30.86
N LEU A 34 -11.01 8.36 -29.65
CA LEU A 34 -10.69 9.63 -29.01
C LEU A 34 -9.88 10.49 -30.01
N PRO A 35 -10.19 11.79 -30.16
CA PRO A 35 -9.35 12.69 -30.95
C PRO A 35 -7.92 12.59 -30.43
N GLU A 36 -6.98 12.31 -31.33
CA GLU A 36 -5.57 12.28 -31.02
C GLU A 36 -5.15 13.72 -30.65
N MET A 37 -5.09 13.99 -29.35
CA MET A 37 -4.69 15.29 -28.81
C MET A 37 -3.18 15.43 -29.00
N SER A 38 -2.76 15.85 -30.20
CA SER A 38 -1.38 16.23 -30.46
C SER A 38 -1.10 17.56 -29.76
N PHE A 39 -0.62 17.47 -28.52
CA PHE A 39 -0.15 18.65 -27.80
C PHE A 39 1.18 19.11 -28.43
N PRO A 40 1.36 20.40 -28.73
CA PRO A 40 2.64 20.93 -29.17
C PRO A 40 3.72 20.71 -28.08
N ASP A 41 4.95 20.42 -28.51
CA ASP A 41 6.12 20.12 -27.65
C ASP A 41 6.51 21.25 -26.68
N THR A 42 5.79 22.37 -26.69
CA THR A 42 6.03 23.59 -25.92
C THR A 42 5.01 23.85 -24.80
N ILE A 43 4.03 22.98 -24.58
CA ILE A 43 3.11 23.15 -23.44
C ILE A 43 3.84 22.85 -22.14
N ASP A 44 3.99 23.88 -21.30
CA ASP A 44 4.53 23.73 -19.95
C ASP A 44 3.75 22.65 -19.18
N SER A 45 4.48 21.80 -18.44
CA SER A 45 3.93 20.71 -17.64
C SER A 45 2.85 21.19 -16.64
N ALA A 46 2.93 22.45 -16.20
CA ALA A 46 1.92 23.07 -15.36
C ALA A 46 0.60 23.32 -16.11
N THR A 47 0.69 23.78 -17.36
CA THR A 47 -0.46 24.05 -18.24
C THR A 47 -1.18 22.77 -18.63
N LEU A 48 -0.42 21.73 -19.02
CA LEU A 48 -1.00 20.43 -19.36
C LEU A 48 -1.76 19.81 -18.16
N ARG A 49 -1.19 19.93 -16.95
CA ARG A 49 -1.86 19.47 -15.72
C ARG A 49 -3.15 20.24 -15.44
N ALA A 50 -3.15 21.56 -15.63
CA ALA A 50 -4.35 22.37 -15.46
C ALA A 50 -5.44 22.01 -16.48
N ILE A 51 -5.06 21.80 -17.75
CA ILE A 51 -5.98 21.35 -18.81
C ILE A 51 -6.61 20.00 -18.41
N LEU A 52 -5.79 19.01 -18.07
CA LEU A 52 -6.27 17.68 -17.70
C LEU A 52 -7.17 17.72 -16.45
N GLN A 53 -6.83 18.54 -15.46
CA GLN A 53 -7.65 18.70 -14.26
C GLN A 53 -9.03 19.30 -14.59
N VAL A 54 -9.08 20.41 -15.33
CA VAL A 54 -10.37 21.07 -15.63
C VAL A 54 -11.21 20.25 -16.61
N ASP A 55 -10.58 19.55 -17.54
CA ASP A 55 -11.30 18.75 -18.54
C ASP A 55 -11.88 17.45 -17.94
N SER A 56 -11.09 16.72 -17.15
CA SER A 56 -11.47 15.38 -16.66
C SER A 56 -12.49 15.34 -15.53
N TYR A 57 -12.59 16.39 -14.70
CA TYR A 57 -13.50 16.43 -13.56
C TYR A 57 -14.77 17.23 -13.88
N ASP A 58 -15.92 16.74 -13.42
CA ASP A 58 -17.22 17.42 -13.55
C ASP A 58 -17.66 18.10 -12.25
N ASP A 59 -17.09 17.70 -11.12
CA ASP A 59 -17.35 18.27 -9.79
C ASP A 59 -16.58 19.58 -9.56
N ALA A 60 -17.25 20.61 -9.05
CA ALA A 60 -16.70 21.95 -8.89
C ALA A 60 -15.50 22.01 -7.92
N LEU A 61 -15.54 21.24 -6.82
CA LEU A 61 -14.43 21.14 -5.87
C LEU A 61 -13.20 20.47 -6.50
N SER A 62 -13.44 19.42 -7.28
CA SER A 62 -12.39 18.69 -7.99
C SER A 62 -11.77 19.52 -9.13
N ILE A 63 -12.58 20.28 -9.88
CA ILE A 63 -12.13 21.21 -10.93
C ILE A 63 -11.17 22.26 -10.35
N LEU A 64 -11.49 22.86 -9.19
CA LEU A 64 -10.62 23.83 -8.52
C LEU A 64 -9.47 23.20 -7.72
N GLY A 65 -9.42 21.87 -7.59
CA GLY A 65 -8.39 21.15 -6.84
C GLY A 65 -8.53 21.29 -5.31
N LEU A 66 -9.74 21.53 -4.82
CA LEU A 66 -10.05 21.75 -3.40
C LEU A 66 -10.66 20.53 -2.71
N TYR A 67 -10.78 19.38 -3.40
CA TYR A 67 -11.45 18.16 -2.92
C TYR A 67 -10.88 17.54 -1.63
N TYR A 68 -9.64 17.85 -1.24
CA TYR A 68 -9.06 17.38 0.02
C TYR A 68 -9.40 18.26 1.22
N GLN A 69 -9.97 19.45 0.99
CA GLN A 69 -10.23 20.41 2.06
C GLN A 69 -11.59 20.12 2.69
N THR A 70 -11.61 19.87 4.00
CA THR A 70 -12.83 19.59 4.75
C THR A 70 -13.69 20.83 4.98
N LYS A 71 -13.09 22.02 4.90
CA LYS A 71 -13.76 23.32 5.02
C LYS A 71 -13.18 24.25 3.98
N VAL A 72 -13.95 24.54 2.94
CA VAL A 72 -13.54 25.42 1.85
C VAL A 72 -14.09 26.81 2.12
N THR A 73 -13.22 27.82 2.15
CA THR A 73 -13.64 29.22 2.31
C THR A 73 -13.75 29.92 0.96
N GLU A 74 -14.55 30.98 0.87
CA GLU A 74 -14.63 31.84 -0.32
C GLU A 74 -13.24 32.35 -0.78
N LYS A 75 -12.35 32.61 0.18
CA LYS A 75 -10.97 33.04 -0.13
C LYS A 75 -10.19 31.93 -0.84
N ASP A 76 -10.34 30.69 -0.40
CA ASP A 76 -9.66 29.54 -1.00
C ASP A 76 -10.16 29.27 -2.42
N ILE A 77 -11.48 29.37 -2.64
CA ILE A 77 -12.12 29.29 -3.96
C ILE A 77 -11.55 30.35 -4.90
N ASN A 78 -11.52 31.61 -4.46
CA ASN A 78 -11.02 32.72 -5.27
C ASN A 78 -9.51 32.59 -5.56
N ILE A 79 -8.71 32.09 -4.62
CA ILE A 79 -7.27 31.86 -4.83
C ILE A 79 -7.05 30.73 -5.85
N ALA A 80 -7.76 29.60 -5.69
CA ALA A 80 -7.66 28.47 -6.59
C ALA A 80 -8.10 28.84 -8.02
N PHE A 81 -9.24 29.54 -8.13
CA PHE A 81 -9.74 30.08 -9.39
C PHE A 81 -8.71 30.99 -10.05
N ARG A 82 -8.14 31.97 -9.35
CA ARG A 82 -7.14 32.88 -9.93
C ARG A 82 -5.90 32.16 -10.42
N LYS A 83 -5.43 31.14 -9.69
CA LYS A 83 -4.27 30.33 -10.11
C LYS A 83 -4.54 29.61 -11.43
N LEU A 84 -5.69 28.97 -11.55
CA LEU A 84 -6.08 28.25 -12.78
C LEU A 84 -6.41 29.21 -13.93
N ALA A 85 -7.12 30.30 -13.64
CA ALA A 85 -7.43 31.35 -14.60
C ALA A 85 -6.16 31.97 -15.18
N LEU A 86 -5.12 32.21 -14.37
CA LEU A 86 -3.83 32.70 -14.88
C LEU A 86 -3.13 31.73 -15.82
N VAL A 87 -3.45 30.43 -15.80
CA VAL A 87 -2.83 29.43 -16.68
C VAL A 87 -3.69 29.18 -17.91
N LEU A 88 -5.02 29.13 -17.72
CA LEU A 88 -6.00 28.75 -18.74
C LEU A 88 -6.74 29.94 -19.37
N HIS A 89 -6.31 31.18 -19.13
CA HIS A 89 -6.90 32.35 -19.77
C HIS A 89 -6.77 32.26 -21.29
N PRO A 90 -7.81 32.53 -22.08
CA PRO A 90 -7.75 32.45 -23.55
C PRO A 90 -6.65 33.33 -24.15
N ASP A 91 -6.36 34.50 -23.57
CA ASP A 91 -5.27 35.40 -24.02
C ASP A 91 -3.86 34.78 -23.93
N LYS A 92 -3.68 33.72 -23.12
CA LYS A 92 -2.38 33.03 -23.03
C LYS A 92 -2.24 31.89 -24.03
N CYS A 93 -3.28 31.60 -24.80
CA CYS A 93 -3.23 30.59 -25.84
C CYS A 93 -2.42 31.13 -27.03
N ILE A 94 -1.23 30.56 -27.27
CA ILE A 94 -0.36 30.96 -28.38
C ILE A 94 -0.89 30.41 -29.72
N ASP A 95 -1.55 29.25 -29.69
CA ASP A 95 -2.02 28.56 -30.89
C ASP A 95 -3.50 28.81 -31.16
N ALA A 96 -3.81 29.30 -32.36
CA ALA A 96 -5.18 29.58 -32.79
C ALA A 96 -6.10 28.35 -32.77
N SER A 97 -5.54 27.14 -32.96
CA SER A 97 -6.30 25.88 -32.95
C SER A 97 -6.80 25.48 -31.55
N HIS A 98 -6.17 25.99 -30.49
CA HIS A 98 -6.49 25.62 -29.10
C HIS A 98 -7.30 26.70 -28.38
N VAL A 99 -7.58 27.84 -29.02
CA VAL A 99 -8.34 28.95 -28.43
C VAL A 99 -9.75 28.50 -28.03
N GLU A 100 -10.40 27.66 -28.85
CA GLU A 100 -11.73 27.12 -28.53
C GLU A 100 -11.71 26.22 -27.28
N LEU A 101 -10.66 25.40 -27.14
CA LEU A 101 -10.46 24.57 -25.96
C LEU A 101 -10.25 25.44 -24.71
N TYR A 102 -9.38 26.45 -24.78
CA TYR A 102 -9.12 27.35 -23.67
C TYR A 102 -10.39 28.13 -23.26
N ASN A 103 -11.17 28.61 -24.22
CA ASN A 103 -12.45 29.25 -23.95
C ASN A 103 -13.43 28.30 -23.24
N ARG A 104 -13.55 27.06 -23.73
CA ARG A 104 -14.41 26.04 -23.09
C ARG A 104 -13.97 25.73 -21.67
N LEU A 105 -12.66 25.52 -21.45
CA LEU A 105 -12.11 25.22 -20.13
C LEU A 105 -12.27 26.41 -19.17
N PHE A 106 -12.05 27.63 -19.65
CA PHE A 106 -12.22 28.84 -18.85
C PHE A 106 -13.68 29.04 -18.45
N GLN A 107 -14.63 28.84 -19.36
CA GLN A 107 -16.06 28.87 -19.02
C GLN A 107 -16.44 27.77 -18.02
N LYS A 108 -15.87 26.56 -18.15
CA LYS A 108 -16.08 25.47 -17.17
C LYS A 108 -15.53 25.85 -15.79
N LEU A 109 -14.38 26.53 -15.75
CA LEU A 109 -13.78 27.06 -14.54
C LEU A 109 -14.65 28.14 -13.87
N GLU A 110 -15.19 29.08 -14.65
CA GLU A 110 -16.10 30.13 -14.15
C GLU A 110 -17.37 29.53 -13.56
N ARG A 111 -18.00 28.58 -14.27
CA ARG A 111 -19.19 27.87 -13.76
C ARG A 111 -18.90 27.12 -12.46
N ALA A 112 -17.75 26.47 -12.34
CA ALA A 112 -17.35 25.77 -11.12
C ALA A 112 -17.19 26.73 -9.93
N LYS A 113 -16.54 27.88 -10.15
CA LYS A 113 -16.40 28.93 -9.14
C LYS A 113 -17.78 29.47 -8.73
N ASP A 114 -18.63 29.79 -9.71
CA ASP A 114 -19.94 30.37 -9.44
C ASP A 114 -20.89 29.38 -8.75
N SER A 115 -20.82 28.08 -9.05
CA SER A 115 -21.55 27.05 -8.30
C SER A 115 -21.16 27.10 -6.83
N LEU A 116 -19.86 27.05 -6.51
CA LEU A 116 -19.39 27.02 -5.12
C LEU A 116 -19.64 28.31 -4.34
N LEU A 117 -19.78 29.45 -5.01
CA LEU A 117 -20.09 30.73 -4.36
C LEU A 117 -21.60 30.99 -4.23
N ASN A 118 -22.41 30.45 -5.14
CA ASN A 118 -23.86 30.63 -5.13
C ASN A 118 -24.60 29.52 -4.37
N ASP A 119 -23.99 28.35 -4.22
CA ASP A 119 -24.50 27.27 -3.39
C ASP A 119 -24.34 27.67 -1.91
N ASN A 120 -25.34 28.39 -1.38
CA ASN A 120 -25.48 28.75 0.04
C ASN A 120 -25.88 27.54 0.92
N GLU A 121 -25.91 26.33 0.37
CA GLU A 121 -26.09 25.13 1.18
C GLU A 121 -24.74 24.76 1.79
N ASP A 122 -24.70 24.63 3.11
CA ASP A 122 -23.57 24.04 3.84
C ASP A 122 -23.22 22.68 3.21
N LEU A 123 -22.34 22.70 2.21
CA LEU A 123 -21.75 21.55 1.55
C LEU A 123 -20.86 20.88 2.58
N GLU A 124 -21.47 20.15 3.53
CA GLU A 124 -20.78 19.08 4.20
C GLU A 124 -20.28 18.15 3.09
N PRO A 125 -18.97 18.00 2.91
CA PRO A 125 -18.45 17.11 1.89
C PRO A 125 -18.93 15.72 2.28
N GLN A 126 -19.98 15.22 1.62
CA GLN A 126 -20.30 13.81 1.69
C GLN A 126 -19.04 13.11 1.21
N PRO A 127 -18.33 12.36 2.07
CA PRO A 127 -17.12 11.68 1.65
C PRO A 127 -17.54 10.84 0.46
N LEU A 128 -16.96 11.14 -0.71
CA LEU A 128 -17.23 10.41 -1.95
C LEU A 128 -17.14 8.94 -1.60
N LEU A 129 -18.31 8.32 -1.47
CA LEU A 129 -18.44 6.91 -1.23
C LEU A 129 -18.07 6.30 -2.57
N ILE A 130 -16.77 6.22 -2.85
CA ILE A 130 -16.24 5.43 -3.95
C ILE A 130 -16.84 4.06 -3.69
N GLN A 131 -17.87 3.72 -4.47
CA GLN A 131 -18.48 2.41 -4.42
C GLN A 131 -17.41 1.47 -4.91
N GLU A 132 -16.62 0.98 -3.97
CA GLU A 132 -15.58 0.05 -4.28
C GLU A 132 -16.24 -1.15 -4.95
N GLY A 133 -15.75 -1.45 -6.15
CA GLY A 133 -16.16 -2.66 -6.85
C GLY A 133 -15.99 -3.88 -5.93
N PRO A 134 -16.79 -4.93 -6.14
CA PRO A 134 -16.76 -6.13 -5.30
C PRO A 134 -15.35 -6.73 -5.17
N GLU A 135 -14.49 -6.54 -6.18
CA GLU A 135 -13.10 -6.97 -6.19
C GLU A 135 -12.19 -6.18 -5.23
N SER A 136 -12.28 -4.85 -5.21
CA SER A 136 -11.50 -4.01 -4.27
C SER A 136 -11.87 -4.34 -2.81
N ARG A 137 -13.15 -4.63 -2.56
CA ARG A 137 -13.62 -5.10 -1.25
C ARG A 137 -13.06 -6.48 -0.89
N ARG A 138 -13.00 -7.42 -1.84
CA ARG A 138 -12.38 -8.75 -1.64
C ARG A 138 -10.91 -8.62 -1.27
N ILE A 139 -10.16 -7.78 -1.97
CA ILE A 139 -8.73 -7.54 -1.70
C ILE A 139 -8.55 -7.01 -0.28
N ARG A 140 -9.31 -5.98 0.14
CA ARG A 140 -9.21 -5.45 1.51
C ARG A 140 -9.57 -6.48 2.58
N VAL A 141 -10.57 -7.32 2.33
CA VAL A 141 -10.95 -8.39 3.26
C VAL A 141 -9.85 -9.45 3.38
N LEU A 142 -9.19 -9.81 2.28
CA LEU A 142 -8.05 -10.73 2.30
C LEU A 142 -6.87 -10.12 3.06
N ASP A 143 -6.54 -8.86 2.78
CA ASP A 143 -5.46 -8.12 3.41
C ASP A 143 -5.70 -7.96 4.92
N ALA A 144 -6.94 -7.68 5.32
CA ALA A 144 -7.36 -7.64 6.72
C ALA A 144 -7.28 -9.02 7.39
N LYS A 145 -7.66 -10.10 6.69
CA LYS A 145 -7.52 -11.47 7.21
C LYS A 145 -6.06 -11.85 7.41
N GLU A 146 -5.17 -11.47 6.49
CA GLU A 146 -3.74 -11.73 6.62
C GLU A 146 -3.13 -10.95 7.79
N LYS A 147 -3.44 -9.66 7.92
CA LYS A 147 -3.04 -8.84 9.07
C LYS A 147 -3.55 -9.42 10.38
N LEU A 148 -4.79 -9.94 10.41
CA LEU A 148 -5.36 -10.56 11.59
C LEU A 148 -4.69 -11.89 11.92
N LYS A 149 -4.30 -12.68 10.91
CA LYS A 149 -3.48 -13.89 11.08
C LYS A 149 -2.09 -13.57 11.64
N ALA A 150 -1.43 -12.54 11.11
CA ALA A 150 -0.14 -12.06 11.61
C ALA A 150 -0.24 -11.52 13.04
N ALA A 151 -1.26 -10.72 13.34
CA ALA A 151 -1.53 -10.21 14.68
C ALA A 151 -1.86 -11.34 15.66
N ARG A 152 -2.56 -12.40 15.23
CA ARG A 152 -2.77 -13.61 16.05
C ARG A 152 -1.48 -14.37 16.28
N ALA A 153 -0.61 -14.53 15.28
CA ALA A 153 0.69 -15.16 15.45
C ALA A 153 1.57 -14.37 16.43
N GLN A 154 1.60 -13.04 16.29
CA GLN A 154 2.27 -12.14 17.22
C GLN A 154 1.63 -12.16 18.61
N ALA A 155 0.30 -12.24 18.71
CA ALA A 155 -0.39 -12.35 19.99
C ALA A 155 -0.18 -13.72 20.64
N VAL A 156 0.05 -14.79 19.89
CA VAL A 156 0.48 -16.10 20.42
C VAL A 156 1.93 -16.04 20.91
N GLN A 157 2.79 -15.24 20.27
CA GLN A 157 4.13 -14.95 20.76
C GLN A 157 4.12 -14.03 22.00
N ASN A 158 3.21 -13.04 22.04
CA ASN A 158 3.18 -11.97 23.05
C ASN A 158 2.24 -12.25 24.24
N LYS A 159 1.16 -13.03 24.08
CA LYS A 159 0.44 -13.64 25.21
C LYS A 159 1.34 -14.76 25.71
N ALA A 160 2.27 -14.35 26.57
CA ALA A 160 3.05 -15.15 27.50
C ALA A 160 2.59 -16.61 27.49
N LEU A 161 3.24 -17.43 26.65
CA LEU A 161 3.29 -18.86 26.85
C LEU A 161 3.50 -19.05 28.36
N ASN A 162 2.69 -19.91 28.99
CA ASN A 162 2.86 -20.27 30.40
C ASN A 162 4.37 -20.44 30.66
N PRO A 163 4.96 -19.87 31.73
CA PRO A 163 6.42 -19.93 31.95
C PRO A 163 7.00 -21.33 31.74
N LYS A 164 6.23 -22.38 32.03
CA LYS A 164 6.59 -23.78 31.72
C LYS A 164 6.79 -24.06 30.21
N LEU A 165 5.93 -23.52 29.35
CA LEU A 165 6.04 -23.63 27.90
C LEU A 165 7.17 -22.75 27.35
N GLN A 166 7.46 -21.59 27.95
CA GLN A 166 8.64 -20.79 27.59
C GLN A 166 9.93 -21.53 27.93
N CYS A 167 10.02 -22.12 29.12
CA CYS A 167 11.15 -22.96 29.51
C CYS A 167 11.30 -24.17 28.59
N LYS A 168 10.19 -24.83 28.21
CA LYS A 168 10.22 -25.92 27.25
C LYS A 168 10.71 -25.46 25.87
N ALA A 169 10.24 -24.32 25.38
CA ALA A 169 10.69 -23.74 24.11
C ALA A 169 12.18 -23.38 24.14
N ALA A 170 12.64 -22.71 25.21
CA ALA A 170 14.05 -22.36 25.40
C ALA A 170 14.95 -23.61 25.47
N ARG A 171 14.52 -24.65 26.19
CA ARG A 171 15.20 -25.95 26.23
C ARG A 171 15.28 -26.58 24.84
N THR A 172 14.16 -26.66 24.11
CA THR A 172 14.16 -27.23 22.75
C THR A 172 15.04 -26.44 21.78
N LYS A 173 15.18 -25.12 21.97
CA LYS A 173 16.10 -24.30 21.18
C LYS A 173 17.55 -24.67 21.46
N LEU A 174 17.93 -24.81 22.74
CA LEU A 174 19.28 -25.21 23.14
C LEU A 174 19.61 -26.65 22.72
N GLU A 175 18.64 -27.57 22.77
CA GLU A 175 18.78 -28.94 22.25
C GLU A 175 19.10 -28.93 20.75
N ARG A 176 18.38 -28.11 19.96
CA ARG A 176 18.69 -27.92 18.54
C ARG A 176 20.06 -27.29 18.30
N GLU A 177 20.48 -26.35 19.14
CA GLU A 177 21.85 -25.78 19.06
C GLU A 177 22.91 -26.85 19.30
N VAL A 178 22.68 -27.80 20.22
CA VAL A 178 23.58 -28.95 20.44
C VAL A 178 23.60 -29.88 19.23
N GLU A 179 22.45 -30.16 18.61
CA GLU A 179 22.39 -30.96 17.38
C GLU A 179 23.16 -30.29 16.22
N VAL A 180 22.93 -29.00 16.00
CA VAL A 180 23.65 -28.21 14.98
C VAL A 180 25.15 -28.19 15.28
N ALA A 181 25.55 -27.97 16.54
CA ALA A 181 26.94 -28.00 16.96
C ALA A 181 27.57 -29.39 16.77
N ALA A 182 26.81 -30.47 16.94
CA ALA A 182 27.27 -31.84 16.67
C ALA A 182 27.53 -32.08 15.18
N VAL A 183 26.66 -31.58 14.30
CA VAL A 183 26.86 -31.63 12.85
C VAL A 183 28.09 -30.81 12.45
N GLN A 184 28.23 -29.59 12.98
CA GLN A 184 29.40 -28.73 12.74
C GLN A 184 30.69 -29.38 13.24
N ALA A 185 30.69 -29.97 14.43
CA ALA A 185 31.83 -30.70 14.98
C ALA A 185 32.21 -31.90 14.11
N ALA A 186 31.23 -32.64 13.56
CA ALA A 186 31.51 -33.74 12.62
C ALA A 186 32.20 -33.25 11.34
N VAL A 187 31.78 -32.09 10.80
CA VAL A 187 32.44 -31.46 9.63
C VAL A 187 33.87 -31.03 9.98
N LEU A 188 34.10 -30.43 11.14
CA LEU A 188 35.43 -30.00 11.59
C LEU A 188 36.38 -31.20 11.82
N ARG A 189 35.87 -32.31 12.35
CA ARG A 189 36.64 -33.56 12.49
C ARG A 189 37.08 -34.12 11.14
N LYS A 190 36.20 -34.11 10.14
CA LYS A 190 36.55 -34.50 8.75
C LYS A 190 37.66 -33.61 8.15
N ARG A 191 37.83 -32.39 8.66
CA ARG A 191 38.88 -31.45 8.25
C ARG A 191 40.15 -31.53 9.10
N GLY A 192 40.24 -32.47 10.05
CA GLY A 192 41.39 -32.59 10.97
C GLY A 192 41.44 -31.55 12.08
N GLN A 193 40.38 -30.75 12.28
CA GLN A 193 40.31 -29.69 13.29
C GLN A 193 39.64 -30.18 14.58
N GLU A 194 40.25 -31.17 15.25
CA GLU A 194 39.64 -31.84 16.41
C GLU A 194 39.44 -30.94 17.63
N THR A 195 40.40 -30.05 17.90
CA THR A 195 40.33 -29.12 19.04
C THR A 195 39.16 -28.15 18.90
N GLN A 196 38.93 -27.63 17.69
CA GLN A 196 37.81 -26.73 17.39
C GLN A 196 36.47 -27.47 17.41
N ALA A 197 36.43 -28.70 16.87
CA ALA A 197 35.24 -29.54 16.92
C ALA A 197 34.78 -29.81 18.36
N ASN A 198 35.73 -30.13 19.24
CA ASN A 198 35.43 -30.41 20.64
C ASN A 198 35.00 -29.15 21.38
N LYS A 199 35.61 -27.99 21.09
CA LYS A 199 35.21 -26.70 21.67
C LYS A 199 33.78 -26.30 21.30
N VAL A 200 33.41 -26.38 20.02
CA VAL A 200 32.05 -26.03 19.57
C VAL A 200 30.99 -26.92 20.23
N LEU A 201 31.28 -28.21 20.36
CA LEU A 201 30.38 -29.16 21.01
C LEU A 201 30.33 -28.96 22.54
N SER A 202 31.47 -28.69 23.19
CA SER A 202 31.52 -28.45 24.64
C SER A 202 30.76 -27.19 25.01
N ASP A 203 30.95 -26.09 24.27
CA ASP A 203 30.31 -24.80 24.53
C ASP A 203 28.78 -24.92 24.42
N ALA A 204 28.28 -25.67 23.42
CA ALA A 204 26.84 -25.91 23.27
C ALA A 204 26.27 -26.79 24.39
N LYS A 205 26.98 -27.86 24.78
CA LYS A 205 26.58 -28.74 25.89
C LYS A 205 26.61 -28.02 27.23
N GLU A 206 27.60 -27.18 27.47
CA GLU A 206 27.73 -26.39 28.70
C GLU A 206 26.58 -25.38 28.82
N LYS A 207 26.18 -24.72 27.73
CA LYS A 207 24.99 -23.85 27.71
C LYS A 207 23.71 -24.60 28.09
N LEU A 208 23.50 -25.80 27.54
CA LEU A 208 22.34 -26.63 27.89
C LEU A 208 22.39 -27.11 29.34
N ALA A 209 23.57 -27.52 29.82
CA ALA A 209 23.77 -27.93 31.20
C ALA A 209 23.57 -26.78 32.20
N ALA A 210 24.08 -25.59 31.90
CA ALA A 210 23.87 -24.39 32.70
C ALA A 210 22.39 -23.98 32.74
N PHE A 211 21.67 -24.12 31.63
CA PHE A 211 20.23 -23.89 31.57
C PHE A 211 19.47 -24.89 32.46
N ASN A 212 19.76 -26.18 32.34
CA ASN A 212 19.13 -27.22 33.17
C ASN A 212 19.45 -27.04 34.66
N ALA A 213 20.70 -26.72 35.01
CA ALA A 213 21.10 -26.51 36.40
C ALA A 213 20.39 -25.29 37.04
N ARG A 214 20.13 -24.23 36.28
CA ARG A 214 19.34 -23.08 36.74
C ARG A 214 17.87 -23.46 36.98
N TYR A 215 17.32 -24.31 36.11
CA TYR A 215 15.92 -24.74 36.20
C TYR A 215 15.68 -25.79 37.29
N GLU A 216 16.62 -26.69 37.53
CA GLU A 216 16.52 -27.72 38.59
C GLU A 216 16.76 -27.16 39.99
N LYS A 217 17.57 -26.09 40.15
CA LYS A 217 17.88 -25.48 41.45
C LYS A 217 16.89 -24.43 41.93
N GLY A 218 16.04 -23.89 41.04
CA GLY A 218 15.24 -22.70 41.34
C GLY A 218 13.75 -22.91 41.11
N ASN A 219 12.99 -22.83 42.20
CA ASN A 219 11.57 -22.44 42.22
C ASN A 219 11.37 -20.97 41.79
N ASP A 220 12.33 -20.41 41.06
CA ASP A 220 12.38 -19.01 40.66
C ASP A 220 11.68 -18.84 39.33
N MET A 221 10.58 -18.12 39.44
CA MET A 221 9.79 -17.57 38.35
C MET A 221 10.73 -16.97 37.30
N PHE A 222 10.65 -17.49 36.07
CA PHE A 222 11.45 -17.09 34.92
C PHE A 222 11.37 -15.57 34.70
N ASP A 223 12.36 -14.82 35.18
CA ASP A 223 12.56 -13.42 34.79
C ASP A 223 13.17 -13.42 33.39
N ASP A 224 12.29 -13.44 32.39
CA ASP A 224 12.66 -13.38 30.99
C ASP A 224 13.45 -12.08 30.72
N PRO A 225 14.71 -12.13 30.25
CA PRO A 225 15.47 -10.93 29.91
C PRO A 225 14.79 -10.07 28.81
N SER A 226 13.91 -10.65 28.00
CA SER A 226 13.08 -9.89 27.05
C SER A 226 11.92 -9.14 27.73
N LEU A 227 11.42 -9.64 28.86
CA LEU A 227 10.49 -8.89 29.72
C LEU A 227 11.20 -7.77 30.48
N ALA A 228 12.49 -7.94 30.80
CA ALA A 228 13.31 -6.86 31.33
C ALA A 228 13.46 -5.74 30.29
N GLU A 229 13.77 -6.05 29.02
CA GLU A 229 13.79 -5.08 27.91
C GLU A 229 12.40 -4.45 27.65
N SER A 230 11.32 -5.20 27.77
CA SER A 230 9.95 -4.66 27.60
C SER A 230 9.51 -3.76 28.76
N ARG A 231 9.92 -4.06 30.00
CA ARG A 231 9.76 -3.16 31.15
C ARG A 231 10.65 -1.92 31.00
N TRP A 232 11.84 -2.08 30.41
CA TRP A 232 12.80 -1.02 30.11
C TRP A 232 12.24 -0.03 29.07
N GLU A 233 11.71 -0.52 27.96
CA GLU A 233 11.03 0.28 26.93
C GLU A 233 9.76 0.96 27.46
N LYS A 234 8.96 0.27 28.27
CA LYS A 234 7.80 0.89 28.95
C LYS A 234 8.20 2.01 29.89
N ASN A 235 9.32 1.88 30.60
CA ASN A 235 9.81 2.92 31.52
C ASN A 235 10.44 4.10 30.77
N LEU A 236 11.10 3.85 29.63
CA LEU A 236 11.61 4.88 28.72
C LEU A 236 10.47 5.69 28.07
N LEU A 237 9.43 5.01 27.56
CA LEU A 237 8.23 5.64 26.98
C LEU A 237 7.44 6.46 28.01
N ARG A 238 7.50 6.09 29.29
CA ARG A 238 6.86 6.82 30.39
C ARG A 238 7.71 7.96 30.96
N GLY A 239 8.87 8.27 30.37
CA GLY A 239 9.68 9.43 30.75
C GLY A 239 10.33 9.37 32.13
N LYS A 240 10.46 8.18 32.73
CA LYS A 240 11.14 8.05 34.04
C LYS A 240 12.66 8.10 33.84
N THR A 241 13.27 9.27 34.03
CA THR A 241 14.72 9.46 33.85
C THR A 241 15.56 9.24 35.12
N SER A 242 16.67 8.52 34.88
CA SER A 242 17.98 8.41 35.52
C SER A 242 18.16 8.20 37.03
N ALA A 243 17.38 8.81 37.93
CA ALA A 243 17.71 8.69 39.36
C ALA A 243 17.40 7.30 39.95
N THR A 244 16.41 6.59 39.38
CA THR A 244 15.90 5.33 39.96
C THR A 244 16.18 4.09 39.13
N THR A 245 16.60 4.22 37.86
CA THR A 245 16.72 3.09 36.92
C THR A 245 18.11 2.92 36.31
N GLY A 246 19.09 3.78 36.62
CA GLY A 246 20.49 3.59 36.25
C GLY A 246 20.80 3.57 34.74
N VAL A 247 19.91 4.11 33.90
CA VAL A 247 20.15 4.18 32.45
C VAL A 247 21.09 5.34 32.15
N SER A 248 22.30 5.04 31.64
CA SER A 248 23.24 6.07 31.23
C SER A 248 22.69 6.83 30.01
N LEU A 249 22.81 8.15 30.04
CA LEU A 249 22.40 9.06 28.98
C LEU A 249 23.07 8.71 27.63
N GLU A 250 24.24 8.07 27.72
CA GLU A 250 25.06 7.60 26.62
C GLU A 250 24.42 6.43 25.86
N LEU A 251 23.78 5.50 26.57
CA LEU A 251 23.10 4.35 25.95
C LEU A 251 21.80 4.77 25.24
N LYS A 252 21.11 5.79 25.77
CA LYS A 252 19.96 6.42 25.10
C LYS A 252 20.39 7.06 23.78
N LYS A 253 21.49 7.83 23.81
CA LYS A 253 22.07 8.45 22.62
C LYS A 253 22.49 7.41 21.57
N GLN A 254 23.03 6.27 22.00
CA GLN A 254 23.42 5.19 21.08
C GLN A 254 22.20 4.55 20.39
N LYS A 255 21.08 4.33 21.11
CA LYS A 255 19.84 3.81 20.50
C LYS A 255 19.18 4.83 19.58
N GLU A 256 19.14 6.11 19.94
CA GLU A 256 18.64 7.17 19.06
C GLU A 256 19.45 7.26 17.76
N GLN A 257 20.79 7.11 17.83
CA GLN A 257 21.65 7.05 16.65
C GLN A 257 21.36 5.82 15.78
N GLN A 258 21.11 4.65 16.36
CA GLN A 258 20.71 3.46 15.59
C GLN A 258 19.37 3.63 14.89
N HIS A 259 18.39 4.25 15.55
CA HIS A 259 17.08 4.53 14.94
C HIS A 259 17.23 5.53 13.78
N MET A 260 17.96 6.63 13.98
CA MET A 260 18.24 7.59 12.91
C MET A 260 18.99 6.94 11.74
N ALA A 261 19.92 6.02 11.99
CA ALA A 261 20.61 5.28 10.93
C ALA A 261 19.67 4.37 10.13
N GLN A 262 18.68 3.74 10.79
CA GLN A 262 17.66 2.95 10.10
C GLN A 262 16.70 3.82 9.29
N ASP A 263 16.30 4.97 9.81
CA ASP A 263 15.43 5.90 9.10
C ASP A 263 16.14 6.52 7.90
N LEU A 264 17.40 6.93 8.03
CA LEU A 264 18.24 7.35 6.90
C LEU A 264 18.37 6.24 5.85
N LYS A 265 18.53 4.99 6.27
CA LYS A 265 18.56 3.85 5.35
C LYS A 265 17.24 3.65 4.60
N LYS A 266 16.10 3.86 5.26
CA LYS A 266 14.77 3.81 4.62
C LYS A 266 14.56 4.99 3.66
N MET A 267 14.96 6.19 4.07
CA MET A 267 14.88 7.39 3.22
C MET A 267 15.78 7.28 1.99
N ALA A 268 16.98 6.71 2.14
CA ALA A 268 17.86 6.41 1.01
C ALA A 268 17.27 5.38 0.03
N MET A 269 16.39 4.47 0.50
CA MET A 269 15.66 3.56 -0.38
C MET A 269 14.49 4.23 -1.11
N LEU A 270 13.95 5.34 -0.60
CA LEU A 270 12.89 6.11 -1.27
C LEU A 270 13.43 7.03 -2.37
N GLY A 271 14.73 7.35 -2.36
CA GLY A 271 15.40 8.11 -3.41
C GLY A 271 15.89 7.26 -4.60
N MET A 272 15.73 5.94 -4.55
CA MET A 272 16.09 5.07 -5.69
C MET A 272 15.05 5.22 -6.79
N SER A 273 15.51 5.50 -8.01
CA SER A 273 14.65 5.48 -9.21
C SER A 273 13.95 4.13 -9.33
N PRO A 274 12.69 4.07 -9.80
CA PRO A 274 11.98 2.81 -10.07
C PRO A 274 12.82 1.83 -10.91
N GLU A 275 13.65 2.33 -11.82
CA GLU A 275 14.58 1.52 -12.62
C GLU A 275 15.72 0.91 -11.80
N GLU A 276 16.26 1.63 -10.81
CA GLU A 276 17.32 1.14 -9.94
C GLU A 276 16.78 0.13 -8.92
N ALA A 277 15.56 0.34 -8.44
CA ALA A 277 14.85 -0.63 -7.62
C ALA A 277 14.59 -1.93 -8.40
N ALA A 278 14.13 -1.82 -9.66
CA ALA A 278 13.94 -2.97 -10.55
C ALA A 278 15.25 -3.68 -10.88
N LYS A 279 16.35 -2.95 -11.14
CA LYS A 279 17.68 -3.54 -11.36
C LYS A 279 18.19 -4.29 -10.13
N ARG A 280 17.98 -3.73 -8.92
CA ARG A 280 18.40 -4.37 -7.66
C ARG A 280 17.58 -5.62 -7.35
N GLU A 281 16.28 -5.58 -7.60
CA GLU A 281 15.40 -6.74 -7.45
C GLU A 281 15.73 -7.83 -8.48
N ASN A 282 15.96 -7.46 -9.75
CA ASN A 282 16.46 -8.39 -10.76
C ASN A 282 17.80 -9.00 -10.38
N HIS A 283 18.72 -8.23 -9.80
CA HIS A 283 20.01 -8.75 -9.35
C HIS A 283 19.89 -9.65 -8.11
N ARG A 284 18.87 -9.41 -7.27
CA ARG A 284 18.50 -10.31 -6.17
C ARG A 284 17.96 -11.63 -6.72
N MET A 285 17.04 -11.57 -7.69
CA MET A 285 16.52 -12.77 -8.38
C MET A 285 17.62 -13.55 -9.10
N LEU A 286 18.56 -12.89 -9.78
CA LEU A 286 19.73 -13.51 -10.42
C LEU A 286 20.73 -14.13 -9.43
N LYS A 287 20.82 -13.60 -8.20
CA LYS A 287 21.59 -14.22 -7.12
C LYS A 287 20.87 -15.44 -6.55
N GLU A 288 19.55 -15.35 -6.40
CA GLU A 288 18.70 -16.48 -6.01
C GLU A 288 18.78 -17.62 -7.07
N ASP A 289 18.89 -17.30 -8.37
CA ASP A 289 19.12 -18.29 -9.44
C ASP A 289 20.45 -19.08 -9.30
N LYS A 290 21.51 -18.48 -8.74
CA LYS A 290 22.82 -19.15 -8.56
C LYS A 290 22.85 -20.11 -7.38
N GLU A 291 21.95 -19.95 -6.40
CA GLU A 291 21.86 -20.82 -5.21
C GLU A 291 20.81 -21.93 -5.37
N GLY A 292 20.34 -22.12 -6.62
CA GLY A 292 19.38 -23.12 -7.02
C GLY A 292 18.00 -22.51 -7.24
N TRP A 293 17.26 -23.09 -8.20
CA TRP A 293 15.81 -22.98 -8.40
C TRP A 293 15.29 -21.98 -9.43
N THR A 294 15.33 -22.37 -10.70
CA THR A 294 14.23 -22.13 -11.66
C THR A 294 14.31 -23.18 -12.78
N ARG A 295 13.48 -24.23 -12.74
CA ARG A 295 13.27 -25.08 -13.93
C ARG A 295 11.93 -24.69 -14.53
N LYS A 296 11.96 -24.25 -15.79
CA LYS A 296 10.78 -23.92 -16.59
C LYS A 296 9.91 -25.19 -16.70
N VAL A 297 8.72 -25.17 -16.14
CA VAL A 297 7.75 -26.27 -16.24
C VAL A 297 6.72 -25.88 -17.29
N TYR A 298 6.34 -26.84 -18.13
CA TYR A 298 5.30 -26.68 -19.14
C TYR A 298 4.04 -27.38 -18.67
N ASP A 299 2.89 -26.76 -18.87
CA ASP A 299 1.60 -27.42 -18.69
C ASP A 299 1.20 -28.24 -19.92
N ALA A 300 0.07 -28.94 -19.82
CA ALA A 300 -0.48 -29.72 -20.93
C ALA A 300 -0.86 -28.86 -22.16
N ASN A 301 -0.98 -27.55 -21.98
CA ASN A 301 -1.33 -26.58 -23.01
C ASN A 301 -0.08 -25.88 -23.61
N GLY A 302 1.13 -26.27 -23.17
CA GLY A 302 2.39 -25.69 -23.64
C GLY A 302 2.75 -24.33 -23.04
N GLN A 303 1.97 -23.81 -22.08
CA GLN A 303 2.33 -22.61 -21.33
C GLN A 303 3.38 -22.92 -20.27
N SER A 304 4.29 -21.97 -20.08
CA SER A 304 5.42 -22.16 -19.18
C SER A 304 5.39 -21.21 -18.00
N TRP A 305 5.67 -21.71 -16.81
CA TRP A 305 5.89 -20.91 -15.62
C TRP A 305 7.08 -21.41 -14.80
N TYR A 306 7.59 -20.54 -13.96
CA TYR A 306 8.70 -20.81 -13.06
C TYR A 306 8.15 -21.24 -11.70
N MET A 307 8.55 -22.43 -11.25
CA MET A 307 8.09 -22.98 -9.97
C MET A 307 9.27 -23.08 -9.00
N ARG A 308 9.04 -22.71 -7.74
CA ARG A 308 10.06 -22.83 -6.69
C ARG A 308 10.23 -24.28 -6.28
N ALA A 309 11.46 -24.57 -5.93
CA ALA A 309 11.92 -25.66 -5.10
C ALA A 309 10.96 -26.42 -4.20
N ALA A 310 10.56 -25.70 -3.15
CA ALA A 310 9.88 -26.20 -2.00
C ALA A 310 8.44 -26.55 -2.39
N ASP A 311 7.91 -25.87 -3.40
CA ASP A 311 6.58 -26.12 -3.95
C ASP A 311 6.58 -27.46 -4.71
N LYS A 312 7.64 -27.78 -5.44
CA LYS A 312 7.80 -29.10 -6.06
C LYS A 312 8.01 -30.21 -5.03
N GLU A 313 8.79 -29.96 -3.98
CA GLU A 313 9.00 -30.95 -2.91
C GLU A 313 7.71 -31.20 -2.11
N ALA A 314 6.86 -30.18 -1.95
CA ALA A 314 5.51 -30.29 -1.40
C ALA A 314 4.57 -31.08 -2.32
N ASP A 315 4.58 -30.82 -3.63
CA ASP A 315 3.80 -31.60 -4.63
C ASP A 315 4.28 -33.06 -4.70
N MET A 316 5.60 -33.32 -4.62
CA MET A 316 6.17 -34.68 -4.60
C MET A 316 5.88 -35.46 -3.32
N ARG A 317 5.48 -34.80 -2.22
CA ARG A 317 4.99 -35.44 -1.00
C ARG A 317 3.51 -35.81 -1.09
N GLN A 318 2.78 -35.32 -2.09
CA GLN A 318 1.38 -35.62 -2.37
C GLN A 318 1.23 -36.72 -3.46
N LYS A 319 2.09 -37.75 -3.44
CA LYS A 319 2.13 -38.81 -4.46
C LYS A 319 0.83 -39.61 -4.65
N ASP A 320 -0.08 -39.55 -3.68
CA ASP A 320 -1.36 -40.28 -3.70
C ASP A 320 -2.55 -39.42 -4.15
N MET A 321 -2.30 -38.16 -4.54
CA MET A 321 -3.32 -37.24 -5.03
C MET A 321 -3.13 -36.92 -6.51
N GLU A 322 -4.17 -37.11 -7.31
CA GLU A 322 -4.25 -36.62 -8.68
C GLU A 322 -4.75 -35.18 -8.66
N VAL A 323 -3.92 -34.25 -9.15
CA VAL A 323 -4.31 -32.85 -9.33
C VAL A 323 -5.01 -32.71 -10.68
N ARG A 324 -6.26 -32.24 -10.71
CA ARG A 324 -6.93 -31.82 -11.95
C ARG A 324 -7.37 -30.37 -11.84
N TRP A 325 -7.18 -29.63 -12.93
CA TRP A 325 -7.74 -28.30 -13.10
C TRP A 325 -9.13 -28.43 -13.70
N VAL A 326 -10.14 -27.89 -13.00
CA VAL A 326 -11.54 -27.93 -13.45
C VAL A 326 -12.00 -26.49 -13.68
N GLU A 327 -12.63 -26.26 -14.83
CA GLU A 327 -13.26 -24.99 -15.16
C GLU A 327 -14.55 -24.84 -14.34
N ALA A 328 -14.63 -23.76 -13.55
CA ALA A 328 -15.81 -23.39 -12.77
C ALA A 328 -16.30 -22.00 -13.21
N ASP A 329 -17.51 -21.62 -12.80
CA ASP A 329 -18.16 -20.36 -13.20
C ASP A 329 -17.34 -19.09 -12.88
N ASP A 330 -16.36 -19.19 -11.98
CA ASP A 330 -15.45 -18.10 -11.59
C ASP A 330 -13.99 -18.30 -12.08
N GLY A 331 -13.75 -19.19 -13.03
CA GLY A 331 -12.43 -19.54 -13.57
C GLY A 331 -11.89 -20.91 -13.13
N TRP A 332 -10.64 -21.18 -13.49
CA TRP A 332 -9.98 -22.48 -13.27
C TRP A 332 -9.64 -22.71 -11.79
N LYS A 333 -10.16 -23.80 -11.21
CA LYS A 333 -9.89 -24.19 -9.82
C LYS A 333 -9.03 -25.46 -9.78
N LYS A 334 -7.96 -25.44 -8.97
CA LYS A 334 -7.10 -26.60 -8.70
C LYS A 334 -7.84 -27.54 -7.74
N MET A 335 -8.27 -28.69 -8.23
CA MET A 335 -8.93 -29.72 -7.42
C MET A 335 -7.97 -30.89 -7.19
N LEU A 336 -7.84 -31.29 -5.93
CA LEU A 336 -7.06 -32.47 -5.52
C LEU A 336 -8.03 -33.65 -5.37
N TYR A 337 -7.83 -34.67 -6.18
CA TYR A 337 -8.54 -35.94 -6.08
C TYR A 337 -7.61 -36.94 -5.40
N TRP A 338 -8.12 -37.69 -4.43
CA TRP A 338 -7.40 -38.89 -3.97
C TRP A 338 -7.50 -39.95 -5.06
N LYS A 339 -6.40 -40.63 -5.40
CA LYS A 339 -6.46 -41.81 -6.27
C LYS A 339 -7.19 -42.93 -5.53
N ASP A 340 -8.47 -43.08 -5.85
CA ASP A 340 -9.43 -44.14 -5.52
C ASP A 340 -9.49 -44.64 -4.07
N GLN A 341 -10.66 -44.39 -3.46
CA GLN A 341 -11.46 -45.47 -2.88
C GLN A 341 -12.56 -45.87 -3.88
#